data_AF-A0A948RE86-F1
#
_entry.id   AF-A0A948RE86-F1
#
_cell.length_a   1.000
_cell.length_b   1.000
_cell.length_c   1.000
_cell.angle_alpha   90.00
_cell.angle_beta   90.00
_cell.angle_gamma   90.00
#
_symmetry.space_group_name_H-M   'P 1'
#
loop_
_entity.id
_entity.type
_entity.pdbx_description
1 polymer ?
#
loop_
_entity_poly.entity_id
_entity_poly.type
_entity_poly.pdbx_seq_one_letter_code
_entity_poly.pdbx_strand_id
1 'polypeptide(L)'
;MSNPARRITAIYRLLLACYPAAFRAEFGAEMQVVFEQAITNRVGFGAIAAYCLHELRDLPAALLQTYSYSLVKGVTMPPQQDLIKSSKWEAFLGMLPFLAFGLVSMMSKVPQPFLDVNLFLGFYVLALVGLLIGWVRGFPLWSYSYLGWSLVFAWWWTNMRTNGFRLFGFPILDWGGRIWLPLAATAIIALLWTRSLQPLKAFFTGIWQDWTRLSLALYTFLAFVWLLYDENHHPYLLLFMLASTLSISASVWFFLRSDRALRRTFSLLAGFAGMAIINGICEATWDYRAYYGLPNVPHPWYLTIWRGFMIFSFYAVILLWPALLGWLRRRSRPAT
;
A
#
# COMPACT_ATOMS: atom_id res chain seq x y z
N MET A 1 40.12 -20.09 35.41
CA MET A 1 40.03 -19.51 34.04
C MET A 1 38.62 -19.77 33.51
N SER A 2 37.83 -18.72 33.24
CA SER A 2 36.48 -18.90 32.68
C SER A 2 36.59 -19.40 31.24
N ASN A 3 36.10 -20.63 30.98
CA ASN A 3 36.16 -21.24 29.66
C ASN A 3 35.40 -20.34 28.65
N PRO A 4 36.06 -19.76 27.63
CA PRO A 4 35.44 -18.84 26.67
C PRO A 4 34.23 -19.46 25.96
N ALA A 5 34.21 -20.79 25.78
CA ALA A 5 33.06 -21.51 25.24
C ALA A 5 31.78 -21.29 26.06
N ARG A 6 31.86 -21.24 27.40
CA ARG A 6 30.70 -21.01 28.29
C ARG A 6 30.10 -19.62 28.13
N ARG A 7 30.92 -18.60 27.86
CA ARG A 7 30.43 -17.23 27.65
C ARG A 7 29.71 -17.12 26.30
N ILE A 8 30.23 -17.77 25.27
CA ILE A 8 29.63 -17.74 23.93
C ILE A 8 28.29 -18.50 23.92
N THR A 9 28.19 -19.66 24.58
CA THR A 9 26.91 -20.37 24.70
C THR A 9 25.86 -19.59 25.50
N ALA A 10 26.27 -18.78 26.49
CA ALA A 10 25.35 -17.91 27.22
C ALA A 10 24.80 -16.77 26.34
N ILE A 11 25.65 -16.17 25.49
CA ILE A 11 25.23 -15.15 24.51
C ILE A 11 24.27 -15.77 23.49
N TYR A 12 24.57 -16.97 22.98
CA TYR A 12 23.70 -17.66 22.04
C TYR A 12 22.30 -17.96 22.64
N ARG A 13 22.25 -18.32 23.92
CA ARG A 13 20.97 -18.50 24.62
C ARG A 13 20.14 -17.21 24.69
N LEU A 14 20.80 -16.05 24.84
CA LEU A 14 20.16 -14.74 24.75
C LEU A 14 19.63 -14.46 23.33
N LEU A 15 20.38 -14.80 22.29
CA LEU A 15 19.95 -14.68 20.89
C LEU A 15 18.75 -15.59 20.58
N LEU A 16 18.74 -16.81 21.12
CA LEU A 16 17.60 -17.70 20.99
C LEU A 16 16.32 -17.09 21.58
N ALA A 17 16.42 -16.19 22.57
CA ALA A 17 15.24 -15.51 23.12
C ALA A 17 14.51 -14.60 22.12
N CYS A 18 15.15 -14.23 21.01
CA CYS A 18 14.53 -13.48 19.92
C CYS A 18 13.56 -14.34 19.07
N TYR A 19 13.59 -15.67 19.16
CA TYR A 19 12.67 -16.54 18.41
C TYR A 19 11.27 -16.59 19.06
N PRO A 20 10.20 -16.88 18.28
CA PRO A 20 8.85 -17.04 18.81
C PRO A 20 8.78 -18.08 19.93
N ALA A 21 8.01 -17.82 20.99
CA ALA A 21 7.93 -18.70 22.17
C ALA A 21 7.56 -20.16 21.82
N ALA A 22 6.60 -20.37 20.91
CA ALA A 22 6.20 -21.69 20.47
C ALA A 22 7.35 -22.45 19.76
N PHE A 23 8.10 -21.76 18.89
CA PHE A 23 9.25 -22.35 18.22
C PHE A 23 10.39 -22.68 19.19
N ARG A 24 10.64 -21.81 20.17
CA ARG A 24 11.66 -22.06 21.21
C ARG A 24 11.31 -23.27 22.07
N ALA A 25 10.03 -23.48 22.37
CA ALA A 25 9.58 -24.63 23.15
C ALA A 25 9.83 -25.95 22.41
N GLU A 26 9.72 -25.94 21.07
CA GLU A 26 9.87 -27.13 20.22
C GLU A 26 11.35 -27.39 19.86
N PHE A 27 12.09 -26.38 19.43
CA PHE A 27 13.43 -26.54 18.83
C PHE A 27 14.57 -25.89 19.64
N GLY A 28 14.26 -25.09 20.67
CA GLY A 28 15.27 -24.27 21.35
C GLY A 28 16.35 -25.10 22.05
N ALA A 29 15.99 -26.25 22.62
CA ALA A 29 16.95 -27.16 23.27
C ALA A 29 17.89 -27.81 22.25
N GLU A 30 17.35 -28.26 21.11
CA GLU A 30 18.12 -28.87 20.04
C GLU A 30 19.12 -27.87 19.42
N MET A 31 18.67 -26.66 19.12
CA MET A 31 19.54 -25.60 18.59
C MET A 31 20.70 -25.26 19.53
N GLN A 32 20.46 -25.27 20.85
CA GLN A 32 21.51 -25.02 21.85
C GLN A 32 22.54 -26.15 21.85
N VAL A 33 22.10 -27.41 21.78
CA VAL A 33 22.99 -28.58 21.76
C VAL A 33 23.84 -28.60 20.49
N VAL A 34 23.22 -28.37 19.31
CA VAL A 34 23.94 -28.33 18.03
C VAL A 34 25.00 -27.22 18.03
N PHE A 35 24.67 -26.04 18.55
CA PHE A 35 25.62 -24.93 18.65
C PHE A 35 26.78 -25.23 19.61
N GLU A 36 26.50 -25.85 20.77
CA GLU A 36 27.53 -26.24 21.73
C GLU A 36 28.48 -27.30 21.17
N GLN A 37 27.94 -28.30 20.47
CA GLN A 37 28.74 -29.30 19.74
C GLN A 37 29.59 -28.66 18.65
N ALA A 38 29.03 -27.72 17.88
CA ALA A 38 29.73 -26.99 16.84
C ALA A 38 30.91 -26.17 17.39
N ILE A 39 30.77 -25.52 18.55
CA ILE A 39 31.87 -24.80 19.19
C ILE A 39 32.94 -25.75 19.72
N THR A 40 32.53 -26.84 20.38
CA THR A 40 33.46 -27.78 21.03
C THR A 40 34.34 -28.52 20.02
N ASN A 41 33.82 -28.79 18.82
CA ASN A 41 34.55 -29.45 17.75
C ASN A 41 35.55 -28.55 16.99
N ARG A 42 35.64 -27.25 17.33
CA ARG A 42 36.52 -26.30 16.66
C ARG A 42 37.70 -25.93 17.56
N VAL A 43 38.91 -26.05 17.01
CA VAL A 43 40.15 -25.70 17.71
C VAL A 43 40.60 -24.31 17.28
N GLY A 44 40.88 -23.45 18.26
CA GLY A 44 41.38 -22.09 18.03
C GLY A 44 40.29 -21.02 17.97
N PHE A 45 40.62 -19.85 18.51
CA PHE A 45 39.69 -18.73 18.66
C PHE A 45 39.13 -18.23 17.31
N GLY A 46 39.96 -18.20 16.26
CA GLY A 46 39.54 -17.74 14.93
C GLY A 46 38.45 -18.60 14.30
N ALA A 47 38.53 -19.93 14.43
CA ALA A 47 37.52 -20.85 13.91
C ALA A 47 36.17 -20.70 14.64
N ILE A 48 36.21 -20.49 15.96
CA ILE A 48 35.01 -20.23 16.77
C ILE A 48 34.39 -18.88 16.38
N ALA A 49 35.19 -17.83 16.27
CA ALA A 49 34.72 -16.50 15.90
C ALA A 49 34.09 -16.47 14.50
N ALA A 50 34.70 -17.14 13.52
CA ALA A 50 34.17 -17.24 12.16
C ALA A 50 32.80 -17.95 12.13
N TYR A 51 32.63 -19.02 12.92
CA TYR A 51 31.35 -19.71 13.03
C TYR A 51 30.27 -18.84 13.70
N CYS A 52 30.60 -18.15 14.79
CA CYS A 52 29.66 -17.23 15.44
C CYS A 52 29.24 -16.08 14.52
N LEU A 53 30.17 -15.55 13.71
CA LEU A 53 29.86 -14.49 12.75
C LEU A 53 28.94 -14.99 11.63
N HIS A 54 29.14 -16.22 11.17
CA HIS A 54 28.25 -16.86 10.19
C HIS A 54 26.83 -17.02 10.76
N GLU A 55 26.69 -17.53 11.98
CA GLU A 55 25.37 -17.64 12.62
C GLU A 55 24.71 -16.27 12.84
N LEU A 56 25.46 -15.26 13.29
CA LEU A 56 24.93 -13.91 13.46
C LEU A 56 24.48 -13.28 12.13
N ARG A 57 25.15 -13.61 11.03
CA ARG A 57 24.79 -13.15 9.68
C ARG A 57 23.50 -13.79 9.19
N ASP A 58 23.28 -15.07 9.51
CA ASP A 58 22.10 -15.83 9.05
C ASP A 58 20.89 -15.68 9.97
N LEU A 59 21.12 -15.32 11.24
CA LEU A 59 20.09 -15.10 12.26
C LEU A 59 18.91 -14.22 11.79
N PRO A 60 19.11 -13.08 11.10
CA PRO A 60 17.99 -12.24 10.68
C PRO A 60 17.07 -12.95 9.67
N ALA A 61 17.65 -13.71 8.74
CA ALA A 61 16.90 -14.46 7.74
C ALA A 61 16.14 -15.63 8.39
N ALA A 62 16.80 -16.35 9.30
CA ALA A 62 16.18 -17.43 10.07
C ALA A 62 15.03 -16.92 10.96
N LEU A 63 15.22 -15.78 11.65
CA LEU A 63 14.16 -15.13 12.43
C LEU A 63 12.98 -14.74 11.54
N LEU A 64 13.22 -14.08 10.41
CA LEU A 64 12.17 -13.72 9.46
C LEU A 64 11.40 -14.94 8.94
N GLN A 65 12.10 -16.01 8.58
CA GLN A 65 11.48 -17.24 8.13
C GLN A 65 10.63 -17.89 9.24
N THR A 66 11.14 -17.92 10.47
CA THR A 66 10.44 -18.54 11.61
C THR A 66 9.23 -17.71 12.03
N TYR A 67 9.37 -16.38 12.08
CA TYR A 67 8.26 -15.47 12.34
C TYR A 67 7.21 -15.54 11.23
N SER A 68 7.60 -15.57 9.95
CA SER A 68 6.66 -15.73 8.84
C SER A 68 5.93 -17.08 8.92
N TYR A 69 6.62 -18.17 9.23
CA TYR A 69 6.00 -19.48 9.42
C TYR A 69 5.02 -19.48 10.62
N SER A 70 5.40 -18.86 11.74
CA SER A 70 4.51 -18.74 12.92
C SER A 70 3.29 -17.85 12.63
N LEU A 71 3.45 -16.76 11.86
CA LEU A 71 2.36 -15.92 11.39
C LEU A 71 1.45 -16.68 10.42
N VAL A 72 1.98 -17.63 9.65
CA VAL A 72 1.19 -18.44 8.72
C VAL A 72 0.47 -19.60 9.42
N LYS A 73 1.14 -20.31 10.34
CA LYS A 73 0.58 -21.47 11.04
C LYS A 73 -0.42 -21.07 12.14
N GLY A 74 -0.23 -19.89 12.76
CA GLY A 74 -1.18 -19.28 13.69
C GLY A 74 -2.39 -18.62 13.01
N VAL A 75 -2.36 -18.46 11.68
CA VAL A 75 -3.52 -18.04 10.88
C VAL A 75 -4.08 -19.30 10.23
N THR A 76 -4.76 -20.12 11.03
CA THR A 76 -5.79 -21.01 10.49
C THR A 76 -6.75 -20.11 9.73
N MET A 77 -6.69 -20.14 8.38
CA MET A 77 -7.67 -19.39 7.61
C MET A 77 -8.99 -20.11 7.86
N PRO A 78 -9.97 -19.44 8.49
CA PRO A 78 -11.24 -20.08 8.72
C PRO A 78 -11.82 -20.48 7.36
N PRO A 79 -12.47 -21.66 7.26
CA PRO A 79 -13.14 -22.09 6.04
C PRO A 79 -14.11 -20.99 5.62
N GLN A 80 -13.90 -20.48 4.41
CA GLN A 80 -14.71 -19.47 3.71
C GLN A 80 -15.62 -18.63 4.61
N GLN A 81 -15.06 -17.93 5.60
CA GLN A 81 -15.85 -16.99 6.38
C GLN A 81 -16.22 -15.83 5.47
N ASP A 82 -17.50 -15.48 5.48
CA ASP A 82 -18.01 -14.26 4.83
C ASP A 82 -17.10 -13.09 5.22
N LEU A 83 -16.57 -12.37 4.22
CA LEU A 83 -15.72 -11.22 4.52
C LEU A 83 -16.57 -10.19 5.24
N ILE A 84 -16.00 -9.60 6.29
CA ILE A 84 -16.69 -8.58 7.07
C ILE A 84 -17.01 -7.40 6.13
N LYS A 85 -18.31 -7.19 5.90
CA LYS A 85 -18.84 -6.03 5.18
C LYS A 85 -18.74 -4.79 6.06
N SER A 86 -18.29 -3.67 5.50
CA SER A 86 -18.29 -2.40 6.22
C SER A 86 -19.71 -1.87 6.39
N SER A 87 -19.95 -1.16 7.49
CA SER A 87 -21.17 -0.38 7.65
C SER A 87 -21.31 0.67 6.54
N LYS A 88 -22.52 1.22 6.33
CA LYS A 88 -22.71 2.30 5.34
C LYS A 88 -21.80 3.50 5.63
N TRP A 89 -21.59 3.80 6.92
CA TRP A 89 -20.75 4.92 7.31
C TRP A 89 -19.26 4.67 7.10
N GLU A 90 -18.78 3.46 7.39
CA GLU A 90 -17.42 3.07 7.05
C GLU A 90 -17.18 3.03 5.54
N ALA A 91 -18.16 2.59 4.76
CA ALA A 91 -18.09 2.64 3.31
C ALA A 91 -18.00 4.08 2.79
N PHE A 92 -18.79 5.00 3.37
CA PHE A 92 -18.69 6.43 3.08
C PHE A 92 -17.29 6.97 3.39
N LEU A 93 -16.78 6.68 4.59
CA LEU A 93 -15.45 7.11 5.01
C LEU A 93 -14.37 6.60 4.07
N GLY A 94 -14.47 5.36 3.59
CA GLY A 94 -13.49 4.79 2.67
C GLY A 94 -13.55 5.33 1.25
N MET A 95 -14.71 5.80 0.78
CA MET A 95 -14.83 6.48 -0.53
C MET A 95 -14.48 7.97 -0.46
N LEU A 96 -14.57 8.59 0.72
CA LEU A 96 -14.33 10.02 0.92
C LEU A 96 -13.02 10.55 0.31
N PRO A 97 -11.84 9.89 0.44
CA PRO A 97 -10.62 10.44 -0.15
C PRO A 97 -10.64 10.41 -1.69
N PHE A 98 -11.42 9.53 -2.32
CA PHE A 98 -11.59 9.55 -3.78
C PHE A 98 -12.45 10.74 -4.23
N LEU A 99 -13.56 10.99 -3.52
CA LEU A 99 -14.40 12.17 -3.76
C LEU A 99 -13.62 13.46 -3.53
N ALA A 100 -12.87 13.55 -2.43
CA ALA A 100 -12.09 14.73 -2.10
C ALA A 100 -10.97 14.98 -3.12
N PHE A 101 -10.26 13.95 -3.57
CA PHE A 101 -9.25 14.11 -4.62
C PHE A 101 -9.86 14.57 -5.94
N GLY A 102 -10.99 13.99 -6.35
CA GLY A 102 -11.70 14.43 -7.55
C GLY A 102 -12.16 15.88 -7.48
N LEU A 103 -12.67 16.31 -6.32
CA LEU A 103 -13.05 17.71 -6.07
C LEU A 103 -11.84 18.64 -6.17
N VAL A 104 -10.74 18.31 -5.50
CA VAL A 104 -9.49 19.10 -5.55
C VAL A 104 -8.97 19.19 -6.98
N SER A 105 -8.99 18.09 -7.73
CA SER A 105 -8.55 18.06 -9.13
C SER A 105 -9.44 18.96 -10.02
N MET A 106 -10.75 18.97 -9.80
CA MET A 106 -11.66 19.87 -10.52
C MET A 106 -11.41 21.34 -10.15
N MET A 107 -11.23 21.63 -8.86
CA MET A 107 -10.96 22.98 -8.38
C MET A 107 -9.65 23.54 -8.92
N SER A 108 -8.61 22.70 -9.08
CA SER A 108 -7.33 23.11 -9.65
C SER A 108 -7.36 23.42 -11.15
N LYS A 109 -8.48 23.14 -11.83
CA LYS A 109 -8.70 23.54 -13.22
C LYS A 109 -9.47 24.86 -13.34
N VAL A 110 -9.94 25.42 -12.22
CA VAL A 110 -10.60 26.73 -12.19
C VAL A 110 -9.52 27.79 -11.95
N PRO A 111 -9.34 28.80 -12.82
CA PRO A 111 -8.32 29.82 -12.66
C PRO A 111 -8.47 30.57 -11.33
N GLN A 112 -7.60 30.27 -10.36
CA GLN A 112 -7.61 30.87 -9.02
C GLN A 112 -6.15 31.13 -8.59
N PRO A 113 -5.71 32.39 -8.42
CA PRO A 113 -4.29 32.74 -8.31
C PRO A 113 -3.55 32.19 -7.07
N PHE A 114 -4.24 31.58 -6.09
CA PHE A 114 -3.62 31.15 -4.82
C PHE A 114 -4.09 29.80 -4.25
N LEU A 115 -4.93 29.04 -4.96
CA LEU A 115 -5.59 27.86 -4.37
C LEU A 115 -4.90 26.52 -4.68
N ASP A 116 -4.25 26.36 -5.83
CA ASP A 116 -3.93 25.00 -6.33
C ASP A 116 -3.04 24.16 -5.41
N VAL A 117 -1.86 24.67 -5.02
CA VAL A 117 -0.94 23.93 -4.14
C VAL A 117 -1.54 23.72 -2.75
N ASN A 118 -2.32 24.69 -2.27
CA ASN A 118 -2.95 24.63 -0.95
C ASN A 118 -4.06 23.57 -0.90
N LEU A 119 -4.79 23.33 -2.00
CA LEU A 119 -5.85 22.34 -2.06
C LEU A 119 -5.31 20.90 -2.01
N PHE A 120 -4.27 20.59 -2.79
CA PHE A 120 -3.64 19.26 -2.73
C PHE A 120 -2.95 18.99 -1.39
N LEU A 121 -2.39 20.02 -0.74
CA LEU A 121 -1.89 19.92 0.63
C LEU A 121 -3.01 19.68 1.64
N GLY A 122 -4.11 20.41 1.54
CA GLY A 122 -5.30 20.16 2.36
C GLY A 122 -5.82 18.73 2.21
N PHE A 123 -5.86 18.22 0.97
CA PHE A 123 -6.20 16.82 0.71
C PHE A 123 -5.20 15.84 1.36
N TYR A 124 -3.90 16.09 1.24
CA TYR A 124 -2.90 15.21 1.84
C TYR A 124 -3.03 15.17 3.37
N VAL A 125 -3.28 16.31 4.01
CA VAL A 125 -3.59 16.37 5.45
C VAL A 125 -4.85 15.56 5.77
N LEU A 126 -5.91 15.66 4.97
CA LEU A 126 -7.11 14.83 5.12
C LEU A 126 -6.78 13.33 5.01
N ALA A 127 -5.93 12.94 4.06
CA ALA A 127 -5.49 11.56 3.88
C ALA A 127 -4.74 11.04 5.14
N LEU A 128 -3.80 11.84 5.66
CA LEU A 128 -3.03 11.50 6.85
C LEU A 128 -3.88 11.42 8.12
N VAL A 129 -4.83 12.34 8.31
CA VAL A 129 -5.76 12.33 9.45
C VAL A 129 -6.66 11.10 9.41
N GLY A 130 -7.22 10.78 8.24
CA GLY A 130 -8.03 9.56 8.10
C GLY A 130 -7.21 8.29 8.33
N LEU A 131 -5.96 8.25 7.86
CA LEU A 131 -5.03 7.15 8.15
C LEU A 131 -4.75 7.03 9.66
N LEU A 132 -4.49 8.15 10.34
CA LEU A 132 -4.27 8.17 11.80
C LEU A 132 -5.46 7.58 12.55
N ILE A 133 -6.67 8.05 12.23
CA ILE A 133 -7.91 7.56 12.85
C ILE A 133 -8.08 6.06 12.57
N GLY A 134 -7.84 5.63 11.34
CA GLY A 134 -7.90 4.22 10.95
C GLY A 134 -6.91 3.37 11.73
N TRP A 135 -5.67 3.82 11.85
CA TRP A 135 -4.61 3.13 12.59
C TRP A 135 -4.98 2.98 14.06
N VAL A 136 -5.37 4.07 14.73
CA VAL A 136 -5.77 4.05 16.14
C VAL A 136 -6.97 3.13 16.38
N ARG A 137 -7.86 2.98 15.39
CA ARG A 137 -8.99 2.04 15.41
C ARG A 137 -8.65 0.60 15.02
N GLY A 138 -7.37 0.25 14.85
CA GLY A 138 -6.95 -1.11 14.53
C GLY A 138 -7.02 -1.47 13.04
N PHE A 139 -6.85 -0.49 12.14
CA PHE A 139 -6.86 -0.66 10.68
C PHE A 139 -8.16 -1.31 10.13
N PRO A 140 -9.32 -0.66 10.32
CA PRO A 140 -10.56 -1.09 9.66
C PRO A 140 -10.40 -1.01 8.14
N LEU A 141 -11.26 -1.73 7.40
CA LEU A 141 -11.13 -1.89 5.94
C LEU A 141 -11.05 -0.56 5.16
N TRP A 142 -11.78 0.47 5.58
CA TRP A 142 -11.78 1.78 4.92
C TRP A 142 -10.44 2.51 5.04
N SER A 143 -9.61 2.20 6.05
CA SER A 143 -8.31 2.87 6.27
C SER A 143 -7.30 2.58 5.16
N TYR A 144 -7.49 1.51 4.39
CA TYR A 144 -6.64 1.15 3.25
C TYR A 144 -6.72 2.17 2.11
N SER A 145 -7.88 2.82 1.94
CA SER A 145 -8.02 3.94 1.01
C SER A 145 -7.10 5.10 1.41
N TYR A 146 -7.10 5.48 2.69
CA TYR A 146 -6.28 6.57 3.22
C TYR A 146 -4.79 6.24 3.19
N LEU A 147 -4.43 4.99 3.48
CA LEU A 147 -3.06 4.51 3.35
C LEU A 147 -2.58 4.65 1.89
N GLY A 148 -3.37 4.16 0.93
CA GLY A 148 -3.03 4.25 -0.49
C GLY A 148 -2.83 5.69 -0.94
N TRP A 149 -3.78 6.59 -0.64
CA TRP A 149 -3.65 8.02 -0.96
C TRP A 149 -2.45 8.67 -0.29
N SER A 150 -2.16 8.32 0.98
CA SER A 150 -1.00 8.88 1.69
C SER A 150 0.33 8.44 1.06
N LEU A 151 0.42 7.19 0.61
CA LEU A 151 1.59 6.65 -0.08
C LEU A 151 1.76 7.28 -1.47
N VAL A 152 0.66 7.41 -2.23
CA VAL A 152 0.67 8.04 -3.55
C VAL A 152 1.16 9.47 -3.47
N PHE A 153 0.68 10.26 -2.50
CA PHE A 153 1.11 11.65 -2.35
C PHE A 153 2.56 11.78 -1.87
N ALA A 154 2.99 10.96 -0.91
CA ALA A 154 4.38 10.93 -0.49
C ALA A 154 5.31 10.58 -1.68
N TRP A 155 4.90 9.64 -2.52
CA TRP A 155 5.63 9.30 -3.74
C TRP A 155 5.61 10.43 -4.78
N TRP A 156 4.42 10.94 -5.13
CA TRP A 156 4.24 11.96 -6.18
C TRP A 156 5.06 13.22 -5.91
N TRP A 157 5.12 13.64 -4.65
CA TRP A 157 5.83 14.85 -4.24
C TRP A 157 7.30 14.62 -3.88
N THR A 158 7.84 13.40 -4.03
CA THR A 158 9.26 13.13 -3.76
C THR A 158 10.18 13.98 -4.63
N ASN A 159 9.75 14.36 -5.83
CA ASN A 159 10.52 15.22 -6.74
C ASN A 159 10.02 16.68 -6.77
N MET A 160 9.18 17.07 -5.81
CA MET A 160 8.62 18.42 -5.77
C MET A 160 9.70 19.43 -5.35
N ARG A 161 9.85 20.49 -6.14
CA ARG A 161 10.69 21.64 -5.80
C ARG A 161 9.81 22.81 -5.41
N THR A 162 10.00 23.35 -4.22
CA THR A 162 9.29 24.55 -3.76
C THR A 162 10.26 25.72 -3.70
N ASN A 163 10.21 26.62 -4.69
CA ASN A 163 11.00 27.84 -4.61
C ASN A 163 10.41 28.77 -3.54
N GLY A 164 11.23 29.17 -2.57
CA GLY A 164 10.85 30.17 -1.56
C GLY A 164 10.20 29.64 -0.28
N PHE A 165 9.85 28.35 -0.20
CA PHE A 165 9.36 27.78 1.06
C PHE A 165 10.50 27.64 2.07
N ARG A 166 10.33 28.22 3.27
CA ARG A 166 11.30 28.14 4.35
C ARG A 166 10.69 27.40 5.54
N LEU A 167 11.34 26.34 5.99
CA LEU A 167 10.97 25.64 7.22
C LEU A 167 12.03 25.95 8.27
N PHE A 168 11.62 26.52 9.41
CA PHE A 168 12.53 26.99 10.46
C PHE A 168 13.65 27.93 9.95
N GLY A 169 13.33 28.78 8.96
CA GLY A 169 14.29 29.70 8.35
C GLY A 169 15.18 29.11 7.26
N PHE A 170 15.22 27.78 7.10
CA PHE A 170 16.00 27.13 6.05
C PHE A 170 15.20 27.00 4.75
N PRO A 171 15.73 27.45 3.60
CA PRO A 171 15.07 27.25 2.31
C PRO A 171 15.01 25.75 1.98
N ILE A 172 13.81 25.25 1.70
CA ILE A 172 13.61 23.90 1.19
C ILE A 172 13.53 23.99 -0.32
N LEU A 173 14.66 23.76 -0.99
CA LEU A 173 14.73 23.74 -2.45
C LEU A 173 14.19 22.42 -3.03
N ASP A 174 14.45 21.30 -2.36
CA ASP A 174 14.02 19.98 -2.76
C ASP A 174 13.40 19.26 -1.55
N TRP A 175 12.18 18.76 -1.72
CA TRP A 175 11.54 17.97 -0.70
C TRP A 175 12.17 16.58 -0.59
N GLY A 176 12.55 15.95 -1.71
CA GLY A 176 13.18 14.63 -1.72
C GLY A 176 12.50 13.64 -0.78
N GLY A 177 13.30 12.97 0.05
CA GLY A 177 12.80 12.08 1.10
C GLY A 177 12.04 12.76 2.25
N ARG A 178 12.13 14.09 2.41
CA ARG A 178 11.48 14.82 3.52
C ARG A 178 9.97 14.83 3.40
N ILE A 179 9.43 14.63 2.20
CA ILE A 179 7.98 14.54 2.01
C ILE A 179 7.36 13.31 2.66
N TRP A 180 8.18 12.32 3.03
CA TRP A 180 7.75 11.15 3.78
C TRP A 180 7.65 11.43 5.29
N LEU A 181 8.17 12.57 5.78
CA LEU A 181 8.15 12.92 7.20
C LEU A 181 6.73 13.06 7.78
N PRO A 182 5.74 13.70 7.11
CA PRO A 182 4.37 13.73 7.61
C PRO A 182 3.78 12.33 7.77
N LEU A 183 3.98 11.43 6.80
CA LEU A 183 3.53 10.03 6.90
C LEU A 183 4.24 9.28 8.05
N ALA A 184 5.55 9.46 8.19
CA ALA A 184 6.31 8.89 9.30
C ALA A 184 5.84 9.43 10.66
N ALA A 185 5.57 10.74 10.76
CA ALA A 185 5.03 11.38 11.94
C ALA A 185 3.65 10.82 12.28
N THR A 186 2.76 10.64 11.29
CA THR A 186 1.46 9.97 11.49
C THR A 186 1.63 8.57 12.07
N ALA A 187 2.57 7.78 11.55
CA ALA A 187 2.86 6.44 12.07
C ALA A 187 3.40 6.47 13.52
N ILE A 188 4.33 7.40 13.82
CA ILE A 188 4.88 7.58 15.18
C ILE A 188 3.77 7.99 16.15
N ILE A 189 2.95 8.97 15.80
CA ILE A 189 1.82 9.42 16.62
C ILE A 189 0.86 8.26 16.88
N ALA A 190 0.51 7.49 15.84
CA ALA A 190 -0.37 6.34 15.99
C ALA A 190 0.21 5.29 16.95
N LEU A 191 1.50 4.96 16.82
CA LEU A 191 2.19 4.00 17.69
C LEU A 191 2.28 4.48 19.14
N LEU A 192 2.56 5.77 19.36
CA LEU A 192 2.59 6.37 20.69
C LEU A 192 1.20 6.40 21.33
N TRP A 193 0.16 6.63 20.52
CA TRP A 193 -1.23 6.65 20.99
C TRP A 193 -1.73 5.26 21.37
N THR A 194 -1.51 4.26 20.51
CA THR A 194 -1.95 2.89 20.78
C THR A 194 -1.06 2.16 21.75
N ARG A 195 0.18 2.63 21.97
CA ARG A 195 1.23 2.01 22.79
C ARG A 195 1.42 0.52 22.47
N SER A 196 1.17 0.14 21.22
CA SER A 196 1.08 -1.25 20.81
C SER A 196 1.33 -1.41 19.32
N LEU A 197 2.05 -2.47 18.96
CA LEU A 197 2.25 -2.93 17.58
C LEU A 197 1.07 -3.75 17.06
N GLN A 198 0.04 -3.97 17.86
CA GLN A 198 -1.15 -4.75 17.49
C GLN A 198 -1.87 -4.21 16.24
N PRO A 199 -2.06 -2.89 16.03
CA PRO A 199 -2.67 -2.39 14.80
C PRO A 199 -1.83 -2.70 13.56
N LEU A 200 -0.50 -2.61 13.67
CA LEU A 200 0.40 -2.95 12.57
C LEU A 200 0.33 -4.46 12.25
N LYS A 201 0.28 -5.29 13.29
CA LYS A 201 0.01 -6.72 13.12
C LYS A 201 -1.35 -6.95 12.44
N ALA A 202 -2.40 -6.24 12.87
CA ALA A 202 -3.75 -6.33 12.30
C ALA A 202 -3.80 -5.92 10.82
N PHE A 203 -3.00 -4.92 10.43
CA PHE A 203 -2.81 -4.52 9.03
C PHE A 203 -2.24 -5.68 8.21
N PHE A 204 -1.09 -6.23 8.62
CA PHE A 204 -0.45 -7.33 7.88
C PHE A 204 -1.30 -8.61 7.88
N THR A 205 -1.90 -8.98 9.00
CA THR A 205 -2.80 -10.14 9.06
C THR A 205 -4.04 -9.91 8.21
N GLY A 206 -4.55 -8.68 8.16
CA GLY A 206 -5.68 -8.27 7.34
C GLY A 206 -5.42 -8.47 5.84
N ILE A 207 -4.28 -7.99 5.33
CA ILE A 207 -3.87 -8.22 3.94
C ILE A 207 -3.66 -9.71 3.68
N TRP A 208 -3.01 -10.41 4.62
CA TRP A 208 -2.71 -11.82 4.46
C TRP A 208 -3.95 -12.70 4.36
N GLN A 209 -4.99 -12.38 5.12
CA GLN A 209 -6.30 -13.04 5.11
C GLN A 209 -7.14 -12.64 3.88
N ASP A 210 -7.09 -11.36 3.50
CA ASP A 210 -7.88 -10.81 2.40
C ASP A 210 -7.02 -9.93 1.49
N TRP A 211 -6.54 -10.53 0.41
CA TRP A 211 -5.67 -9.87 -0.56
C TRP A 211 -6.39 -8.77 -1.34
N THR A 212 -7.72 -8.75 -1.35
CA THR A 212 -8.49 -7.68 -2.00
C THR A 212 -8.26 -6.32 -1.32
N ARG A 213 -7.83 -6.31 -0.05
CA ARG A 213 -7.42 -5.08 0.66
C ARG A 213 -6.22 -4.41 0.01
N LEU A 214 -5.27 -5.21 -0.51
CA LEU A 214 -4.13 -4.68 -1.25
C LEU A 214 -4.57 -4.13 -2.60
N SER A 215 -5.51 -4.79 -3.28
CA SER A 215 -6.13 -4.25 -4.51
C SER A 215 -6.81 -2.89 -4.25
N LEU A 216 -7.50 -2.71 -3.12
CA LEU A 216 -8.09 -1.41 -2.76
C LEU A 216 -7.01 -0.33 -2.58
N ALA A 217 -5.88 -0.65 -1.93
CA ALA A 217 -4.77 0.29 -1.80
C ALA A 217 -4.17 0.64 -3.16
N LEU A 218 -3.91 -0.34 -4.02
CA LEU A 218 -3.41 -0.11 -5.39
C LEU A 218 -4.40 0.66 -6.28
N TYR A 219 -5.69 0.52 -6.02
CA TYR A 219 -6.73 1.25 -6.73
C TYR A 219 -6.60 2.78 -6.54
N THR A 220 -6.04 3.24 -5.42
CA THR A 220 -5.75 4.67 -5.20
C THR A 220 -4.72 5.22 -6.18
N PHE A 221 -3.69 4.43 -6.52
CA PHE A 221 -2.69 4.82 -7.51
C PHE A 221 -3.31 4.94 -8.90
N LEU A 222 -4.20 4.01 -9.25
CA LEU A 222 -4.94 4.10 -10.52
C LEU A 222 -5.86 5.33 -10.54
N ALA A 223 -6.60 5.56 -9.46
CA ALA A 223 -7.45 6.74 -9.36
C ALA A 223 -6.63 8.03 -9.51
N PHE A 224 -5.47 8.11 -8.88
CA PHE A 224 -4.56 9.24 -9.00
C PHE A 224 -4.10 9.50 -10.44
N VAL A 225 -3.56 8.48 -11.12
CA VAL A 225 -3.05 8.62 -12.49
C VAL A 225 -4.13 9.12 -13.46
N TRP A 226 -5.36 8.66 -13.27
CA TRP A 226 -6.43 8.89 -14.25
C TRP A 226 -7.37 10.05 -13.89
N LEU A 227 -7.41 10.52 -12.64
CA LEU A 227 -8.24 11.67 -12.24
C LEU A 227 -7.52 13.03 -12.43
N LEU A 228 -6.22 13.05 -12.69
CA LEU A 228 -5.48 14.31 -12.83
C LEU A 228 -5.86 15.11 -14.08
N TYR A 229 -6.13 14.44 -15.22
CA TYR A 229 -6.40 15.08 -16.52
C TYR A 229 -5.45 16.26 -16.82
N ASP A 230 -4.14 16.12 -16.53
CA ASP A 230 -3.25 17.28 -16.40
C ASP A 230 -3.12 18.08 -17.71
N GLU A 231 -3.09 17.38 -18.86
CA GLU A 231 -2.90 17.99 -20.18
C GLU A 231 -4.19 18.19 -20.99
N ASN A 232 -5.35 17.76 -20.47
CA ASN A 232 -6.60 17.78 -21.22
C ASN A 232 -7.29 19.15 -21.07
N HIS A 233 -7.64 19.76 -22.21
CA HIS A 233 -8.27 21.08 -22.28
C HIS A 233 -9.68 21.02 -22.91
N HIS A 234 -10.36 19.88 -22.79
CA HIS A 234 -11.71 19.70 -23.30
C HIS A 234 -12.69 20.74 -22.69
N PRO A 235 -13.59 21.38 -23.48
CA PRO A 235 -14.57 22.34 -22.94
C PRO A 235 -15.44 21.81 -21.79
N TYR A 236 -15.88 20.55 -21.88
CA TYR A 236 -16.60 19.82 -20.83
C TYR A 236 -15.70 19.04 -19.85
N LEU A 237 -14.42 19.40 -19.69
CA LEU A 237 -13.47 18.65 -18.86
C LEU A 237 -13.99 18.37 -17.45
N LEU A 238 -14.57 19.38 -16.77
CA LEU A 238 -15.10 19.22 -15.42
C LEU A 238 -16.21 18.18 -15.32
N LEU A 239 -17.02 18.01 -16.37
CA LEU A 239 -18.06 16.97 -16.41
C LEU A 239 -17.45 15.57 -16.50
N PHE A 240 -16.40 15.39 -17.31
CA PHE A 240 -15.66 14.14 -17.39
C PHE A 240 -14.95 13.81 -16.08
N MET A 241 -14.32 14.80 -15.45
CA MET A 241 -13.69 14.64 -14.13
C MET A 241 -14.71 14.26 -13.06
N LEU A 242 -15.88 14.89 -13.05
CA LEU A 242 -16.98 14.55 -12.13
C LEU A 242 -17.46 13.11 -12.37
N ALA A 243 -17.72 12.73 -13.61
CA ALA A 243 -18.16 11.39 -13.97
C ALA A 243 -17.14 10.31 -13.55
N SER A 244 -15.86 10.54 -13.85
CA SER A 244 -14.76 9.66 -13.42
C SER A 244 -14.67 9.56 -11.90
N THR A 245 -14.76 10.70 -11.20
CA THR A 245 -14.74 10.76 -9.73
C THR A 245 -15.88 9.94 -9.11
N LEU A 246 -17.10 10.11 -9.62
CA LEU A 246 -18.29 9.38 -9.15
C LEU A 246 -18.16 7.88 -9.43
N SER A 247 -17.67 7.51 -10.62
CA SER A 247 -17.48 6.11 -11.01
C SER A 247 -16.48 5.38 -10.08
N ILE A 248 -15.32 5.98 -9.84
CA ILE A 248 -14.29 5.42 -8.96
C ILE A 248 -14.76 5.37 -7.51
N SER A 249 -15.44 6.43 -7.04
CA SER A 249 -15.94 6.49 -5.67
C SER A 249 -17.06 5.47 -5.42
N ALA A 250 -17.98 5.31 -6.37
CA ALA A 250 -19.02 4.28 -6.33
C ALA A 250 -18.43 2.87 -6.27
N SER A 251 -17.36 2.62 -7.04
CA SER A 251 -16.63 1.35 -7.02
C SER A 251 -16.03 1.03 -5.64
N VAL A 252 -15.46 2.03 -4.95
CA VAL A 252 -14.94 1.86 -3.58
C VAL A 252 -16.09 1.62 -2.59
N TRP A 253 -17.21 2.32 -2.75
CA TRP A 253 -18.41 2.09 -1.93
C TRP A 253 -18.90 0.64 -2.06
N PHE A 254 -19.10 0.15 -3.29
CA PHE A 254 -19.58 -1.21 -3.54
C PHE A 254 -18.55 -2.27 -3.10
N PHE A 255 -17.25 -1.99 -3.21
CA PHE A 255 -16.19 -2.83 -2.64
C PHE A 255 -16.37 -2.99 -1.13
N LEU A 256 -16.48 -1.88 -0.39
CA LEU A 256 -16.58 -1.89 1.08
C LEU A 256 -17.89 -2.54 1.57
N ARG A 257 -18.94 -2.46 0.76
CA ARG A 257 -20.25 -3.08 1.03
C ARG A 257 -20.34 -4.56 0.67
N SER A 258 -19.35 -5.09 -0.04
CA SER A 258 -19.34 -6.47 -0.50
C SER A 258 -18.79 -7.44 0.56
N ASP A 259 -19.51 -8.54 0.74
CA ASP A 259 -19.20 -9.70 1.59
C ASP A 259 -18.35 -10.78 0.89
N ARG A 260 -18.32 -10.73 -0.45
CA ARG A 260 -17.60 -11.71 -1.29
C ARG A 260 -16.39 -11.08 -1.96
N ALA A 261 -15.27 -11.81 -1.94
CA ALA A 261 -14.02 -11.38 -2.59
C ALA A 261 -14.21 -11.09 -4.09
N LEU A 262 -14.96 -11.94 -4.81
CA LEU A 262 -15.23 -11.72 -6.23
C LEU A 262 -16.00 -10.42 -6.48
N ARG A 263 -17.03 -10.12 -5.67
CA ARG A 263 -17.81 -8.88 -5.79
C ARG A 263 -16.93 -7.65 -5.53
N ARG A 264 -16.04 -7.73 -4.54
CA ARG A 264 -15.02 -6.70 -4.28
C ARG A 264 -14.14 -6.46 -5.51
N THR A 265 -13.56 -7.52 -6.04
CA THR A 265 -12.68 -7.46 -7.22
C THR A 265 -13.40 -6.89 -8.45
N PHE A 266 -14.59 -7.40 -8.76
CA PHE A 266 -15.40 -6.90 -9.89
C PHE A 266 -15.83 -5.45 -9.70
N SER A 267 -16.10 -5.01 -8.48
CA SER A 267 -16.41 -3.60 -8.20
C SER A 267 -15.25 -2.68 -8.60
N LEU A 268 -14.02 -2.99 -8.17
CA LEU A 268 -12.82 -2.21 -8.53
C LEU A 268 -12.58 -2.23 -10.04
N LEU A 269 -12.72 -3.40 -10.67
CA LEU A 269 -12.58 -3.52 -12.12
C LEU A 269 -13.66 -2.74 -12.89
N ALA A 270 -14.91 -2.76 -12.43
CA ALA A 270 -16.01 -2.03 -13.05
C ALA A 270 -15.82 -0.52 -12.97
N GLY A 271 -15.36 -0.01 -11.81
CA GLY A 271 -15.01 1.40 -11.66
C GLY A 271 -13.85 1.82 -12.58
N PHE A 272 -12.81 0.99 -12.63
CA PHE A 272 -11.67 1.22 -13.53
C PHE A 272 -12.08 1.21 -15.01
N ALA A 273 -12.90 0.24 -15.42
CA ALA A 273 -13.41 0.15 -16.79
C ALA A 273 -14.33 1.33 -17.13
N GLY A 274 -15.22 1.72 -16.22
CA GLY A 274 -16.10 2.88 -16.40
C GLY A 274 -15.29 4.16 -16.59
N MET A 275 -14.28 4.38 -15.75
CA MET A 275 -13.36 5.51 -15.88
C MET A 275 -12.56 5.47 -17.20
N ALA A 276 -12.06 4.30 -17.61
CA ALA A 276 -11.34 4.15 -18.88
C ALA A 276 -12.23 4.48 -20.09
N ILE A 277 -13.51 4.10 -20.05
CA ILE A 277 -14.51 4.47 -21.06
C ILE A 277 -14.74 5.98 -21.06
N ILE A 278 -14.95 6.59 -19.89
CA ILE A 278 -15.15 8.05 -19.76
C ILE A 278 -13.94 8.81 -20.33
N ASN A 279 -12.72 8.38 -19.99
CA ASN A 279 -11.50 8.97 -20.53
C ASN A 279 -11.39 8.77 -22.05
N GLY A 280 -11.68 7.58 -22.55
CA GLY A 280 -11.67 7.30 -23.98
C GLY A 280 -12.65 8.17 -24.76
N ILE A 281 -13.85 8.42 -24.21
CA ILE A 281 -14.81 9.37 -24.79
C ILE A 281 -14.24 10.79 -24.76
N CYS A 282 -13.70 11.22 -23.62
CA CYS A 282 -13.11 12.55 -23.47
C CYS A 282 -11.97 12.80 -24.48
N GLU A 283 -11.07 11.83 -24.67
CA GLU A 283 -10.00 11.91 -25.66
C GLU A 283 -10.53 11.88 -27.09
N ALA A 284 -11.55 11.07 -27.38
CA ALA A 284 -12.13 10.97 -28.71
C ALA A 284 -12.90 12.24 -29.13
N THR A 285 -13.45 12.99 -28.17
CA THR A 285 -14.18 14.23 -28.43
C THR A 285 -13.33 15.49 -28.28
N TRP A 286 -12.10 15.37 -27.79
CA TRP A 286 -11.18 16.49 -27.65
C TRP A 286 -10.28 16.63 -28.88
N ASP A 287 -10.38 17.76 -29.58
CA ASP A 287 -9.45 18.10 -30.67
C ASP A 287 -8.15 18.69 -30.11
N TYR A 288 -7.30 17.81 -29.57
CA TYR A 288 -5.95 18.15 -29.09
C TYR A 288 -5.15 18.93 -30.14
N ARG A 289 -5.31 18.59 -31.43
CA ARG A 289 -4.49 19.18 -32.49
C ARG A 289 -4.92 20.57 -32.85
N ALA A 290 -6.23 20.82 -32.95
CA ALA A 290 -6.72 22.17 -33.11
C ALA A 290 -6.29 23.06 -31.94
N TYR A 291 -6.33 22.54 -30.71
CA TYR A 291 -5.90 23.28 -29.52
C TYR A 291 -4.42 23.73 -29.58
N TYR A 292 -3.52 22.86 -30.04
CA TYR A 292 -2.08 23.17 -30.17
C TYR A 292 -1.67 23.69 -31.56
N GLY A 293 -2.61 23.93 -32.48
CA GLY A 293 -2.30 24.38 -33.85
C GLY A 293 -1.51 23.37 -34.68
N LEU A 294 -1.65 22.07 -34.40
CA LEU A 294 -0.94 21.00 -35.10
C LEU A 294 -1.66 20.57 -36.39
N PRO A 295 -0.93 20.12 -37.43
CA PRO A 295 -1.54 19.68 -38.68
C PRO A 295 -2.50 18.50 -38.48
N ASN A 296 -3.61 18.52 -39.20
CA ASN A 296 -4.60 17.46 -39.16
C ASN A 296 -4.17 16.24 -39.99
N VAL A 297 -3.34 15.38 -39.41
CA VAL A 297 -3.03 14.04 -39.92
C VAL A 297 -4.10 13.04 -39.48
N PRO A 298 -4.79 12.31 -40.37
CA PRO A 298 -5.77 11.31 -39.98
C PRO A 298 -5.13 10.30 -39.00
N HIS A 299 -5.66 10.24 -37.78
CA HIS A 299 -5.24 9.22 -36.81
C HIS A 299 -6.23 8.06 -36.89
N PRO A 300 -5.80 6.84 -37.25
CA PRO A 300 -6.71 5.71 -37.30
C PRO A 300 -7.32 5.43 -35.92
N TRP A 301 -8.65 5.35 -35.85
CA TRP A 301 -9.39 5.13 -34.59
C TRP A 301 -8.97 3.84 -33.88
N TYR A 302 -8.59 2.80 -34.63
CA TYR A 302 -8.19 1.52 -34.08
C TYR A 302 -6.90 1.62 -33.25
N LEU A 303 -5.99 2.56 -33.57
CA LEU A 303 -4.78 2.78 -32.77
C LEU A 303 -5.11 3.36 -31.39
N THR A 304 -6.07 4.28 -31.33
CA THR A 304 -6.56 4.85 -30.06
C THR A 304 -7.21 3.78 -29.21
N ILE A 305 -8.09 2.96 -29.79
CA ILE A 305 -8.73 1.85 -29.08
C ILE A 305 -7.70 0.82 -28.62
N TRP A 306 -6.75 0.45 -29.48
CA TRP A 306 -5.70 -0.50 -29.14
C TRP A 306 -4.81 0.01 -28.00
N ARG A 307 -4.37 1.27 -28.05
CA ARG A 307 -3.61 1.91 -26.97
C ARG A 307 -4.41 1.92 -25.66
N GLY A 308 -5.68 2.32 -25.71
CA GLY A 308 -6.57 2.32 -24.55
C GLY A 308 -6.73 0.92 -23.95
N PHE A 309 -6.94 -0.09 -24.79
CA PHE A 309 -7.03 -1.50 -24.37
C PHE A 309 -5.73 -1.98 -23.71
N MET A 310 -4.57 -1.73 -24.33
CA MET A 310 -3.27 -2.15 -23.78
C MET A 310 -2.99 -1.52 -22.41
N ILE A 311 -3.23 -0.22 -22.28
CA ILE A 311 -3.07 0.50 -21.01
C ILE A 311 -4.05 -0.05 -19.97
N PHE A 312 -5.32 -0.22 -20.33
CA PHE A 312 -6.34 -0.81 -19.45
C PHE A 312 -5.94 -2.21 -18.99
N SER A 313 -5.57 -3.11 -19.90
CA SER A 313 -5.18 -4.48 -19.58
C SER A 313 -3.98 -4.53 -18.65
N PHE A 314 -2.95 -3.71 -18.90
CA PHE A 314 -1.77 -3.63 -18.06
C PHE A 314 -2.13 -3.24 -16.61
N TYR A 315 -2.88 -2.16 -16.43
CA TYR A 315 -3.28 -1.70 -15.10
C TYR A 315 -4.32 -2.60 -14.44
N ALA A 316 -5.20 -3.25 -15.22
CA ALA A 316 -6.13 -4.25 -14.70
C ALA A 316 -5.37 -5.44 -14.11
N VAL A 317 -4.28 -5.90 -14.75
CA VAL A 317 -3.42 -6.95 -14.17
C VAL A 317 -2.80 -6.47 -12.86
N ILE A 318 -2.28 -5.25 -12.79
CA ILE A 318 -1.71 -4.66 -11.55
C ILE A 318 -2.78 -4.49 -10.45
N LEU A 319 -4.02 -4.20 -10.80
CA LEU A 319 -5.10 -4.11 -9.83
C LEU A 319 -5.51 -5.48 -9.29
N LEU A 320 -5.58 -6.47 -10.19
CA LEU A 320 -6.20 -7.76 -9.93
C LEU A 320 -5.23 -8.83 -9.42
N TRP A 321 -3.91 -8.68 -9.64
CA TRP A 321 -2.94 -9.71 -9.24
C TRP A 321 -3.02 -10.09 -7.75
N PRO A 322 -3.27 -9.18 -6.78
CA PRO A 322 -3.36 -9.60 -5.38
C PRO A 322 -4.59 -10.48 -5.15
N ALA A 323 -5.73 -10.10 -5.73
CA ALA A 323 -6.96 -10.86 -5.63
C ALA A 323 -6.85 -12.24 -6.31
N LEU A 324 -6.17 -12.31 -7.47
CA LEU A 324 -5.91 -13.56 -8.19
C LEU A 324 -5.01 -14.51 -7.39
N LEU A 325 -3.92 -13.99 -6.80
CA LEU A 325 -3.05 -14.77 -5.92
C LEU A 325 -3.79 -15.27 -4.68
N GLY A 326 -4.61 -14.41 -4.06
CA GLY A 326 -5.46 -14.78 -2.94
C GLY A 326 -6.45 -15.90 -3.29
N TRP A 327 -6.98 -15.89 -4.52
CA TRP A 327 -7.89 -16.94 -5.01
C TRP A 327 -7.17 -18.26 -5.30
N LEU A 328 -6.04 -18.22 -6.01
CA LEU A 328 -5.22 -19.41 -6.30
C LEU A 328 -4.79 -20.12 -5.01
N ARG A 329 -4.33 -19.34 -4.02
CA ARG A 329 -3.93 -19.86 -2.71
C ARG A 329 -5.06 -20.56 -1.96
N ARG A 330 -6.30 -20.10 -2.10
CA ARG A 330 -7.48 -20.73 -1.47
C ARG A 330 -7.83 -22.07 -2.12
N ARG A 331 -7.66 -22.20 -3.44
CA ARG A 331 -7.92 -23.45 -4.17
C ARG A 331 -6.92 -24.55 -3.86
N SER A 332 -5.66 -24.21 -3.60
CA SER A 332 -4.60 -25.19 -3.33
C SER A 332 -4.69 -25.85 -1.94
N ARG A 333 -5.63 -25.44 -1.07
CA ARG A 333 -5.81 -26.09 0.23
C ARG A 333 -6.81 -27.23 0.09
N PRO A 334 -6.41 -28.49 0.34
CA PRO A 334 -7.35 -29.61 0.33
C PRO A 334 -8.46 -29.34 1.36
N ALA A 335 -9.69 -29.69 1.01
CA ALA A 335 -10.80 -29.70 1.96
C ALA A 335 -10.47 -30.78 3.01
N THR A 336 -9.95 -30.34 4.16
CA THR A 336 -9.70 -31.18 5.33
C THR A 336 -10.97 -31.38 6.12
#